data_AF-A0A914G5U8-F1
#
_entry.id   AF-A0A914G5U8-F1
#
_cell.length_a   1.000
_cell.length_b   1.000
_cell.length_c   1.000
_cell.angle_alpha   90.00
_cell.angle_beta   90.00
_cell.angle_gamma   90.00
#
_symmetry.space_group_name_H-M   'P 1'
#
loop_
_entity.id
_entity.type
_entity.pdbx_description
1 polymer ?
#
loop_
_entity_poly.entity_id
_entity_poly.type
_entity_poly.pdbx_seq_one_letter_code
_entity_poly.pdbx_strand_id
1 'polypeptide(L)'
;AGPPDTGTAVFESDAIQHNHHPEHIQSGVNQVRRNQATSVVLLGVIGAEYGDDFEQGDVVRATAHSLLELLVAPESALLPLNSALRRASIDLIGRGFTLWQPHLDISKVLLGLLDLAALGEKHKTDAVHAFGAPLPPAVDASRTARHALSLIAAVRSKALITALSMEVARYNSAAQHQTIQHNVVSPLIRSRAEVLRIIEQLTEKQYNDVADLIIPVGDILVHCLDTQLLKQHSLVELFPPIAKFYMIAYCPTSRRIAFGGKNGAIVVHELKTMKSQTVQAHNNPITAVAFSQDGKFLAAYASKDAKITFWQTQQSFLGMGQSQMRLVKTLAAPTEFAVLSPGGTYQPFRARLVWINAKSLTLMLPNGRENRFQI
;
A
#
# COMPACT_ATOMS: atom_id res chain seq x y z
N ALA A 1 87.81 -10.71 32.97
CA ALA A 1 86.76 -9.72 32.67
C ALA A 1 85.70 -10.43 31.86
N GLY A 2 84.48 -10.52 32.42
CA GLY A 2 83.35 -11.30 31.90
C GLY A 2 82.71 -10.71 30.64
N PRO A 3 81.70 -11.41 30.08
CA PRO A 3 81.33 -11.43 28.67
C PRO A 3 80.38 -10.29 28.27
N PRO A 4 80.15 -10.05 26.96
CA PRO A 4 79.09 -9.17 26.50
C PRO A 4 77.76 -9.91 26.36
N ASP A 5 76.70 -9.19 26.72
CA ASP A 5 75.32 -9.63 26.85
C ASP A 5 74.61 -9.99 25.54
N THR A 6 73.64 -10.87 25.75
CA THR A 6 72.63 -11.47 24.89
C THR A 6 71.81 -10.50 24.02
N GLY A 7 71.62 -10.88 22.76
CA GLY A 7 70.56 -10.39 21.89
C GLY A 7 69.99 -11.55 21.07
N THR A 8 68.79 -11.99 21.43
CA THR A 8 68.04 -13.12 20.87
C THR A 8 67.50 -12.88 19.45
N ALA A 9 67.77 -13.85 18.58
CA ALA A 9 67.03 -14.40 17.43
C ALA A 9 65.89 -13.58 16.76
N VAL A 10 65.96 -13.44 15.42
CA VAL A 10 64.81 -13.68 14.51
C VAL A 10 65.34 -14.17 13.15
N PHE A 11 64.76 -15.26 12.65
CA PHE A 11 64.92 -15.81 11.30
C PHE A 11 64.45 -14.81 10.22
N GLU A 12 65.29 -14.55 9.22
CA GLU A 12 64.88 -13.87 8.00
C GLU A 12 64.07 -14.85 7.13
N SER A 13 62.74 -14.71 7.16
CA SER A 13 61.83 -15.38 6.24
C SER A 13 61.64 -14.51 5.00
N ASP A 14 61.99 -15.04 3.83
CA ASP A 14 61.65 -14.49 2.52
C ASP A 14 60.13 -14.31 2.39
N ALA A 15 59.67 -13.07 2.53
CA ALA A 15 58.31 -12.68 2.19
C ALA A 15 58.26 -12.23 0.73
N ILE A 16 57.89 -13.15 -0.16
CA ILE A 16 57.41 -12.85 -1.51
C ILE A 16 56.16 -11.97 -1.37
N GLN A 17 56.29 -10.66 -1.65
CA GLN A 17 55.16 -9.77 -1.82
C GLN A 17 54.36 -10.18 -3.06
N HIS A 18 53.27 -10.93 -2.86
CA HIS A 18 52.20 -11.04 -3.86
C HIS A 18 51.44 -9.71 -3.95
N ASN A 19 51.91 -8.85 -4.84
CA ASN A 19 51.24 -7.62 -5.22
C ASN A 19 50.05 -7.98 -6.14
N HIS A 20 48.88 -8.29 -5.57
CA HIS A 20 47.64 -8.44 -6.35
C HIS A 20 47.18 -7.07 -6.84
N HIS A 21 47.34 -6.83 -8.13
CA HIS A 21 46.93 -5.61 -8.84
C HIS A 21 45.41 -5.36 -8.74
N PRO A 22 44.95 -4.15 -8.34
CA PRO A 22 43.52 -3.78 -8.31
C PRO A 22 42.85 -3.75 -9.70
N GLU A 23 43.62 -3.75 -10.79
CA GLU A 23 43.10 -3.75 -12.16
C GLU A 23 42.40 -5.06 -12.56
N HIS A 24 42.83 -6.21 -12.02
CA HIS A 24 42.21 -7.51 -12.30
C HIS A 24 40.82 -7.65 -11.64
N ILE A 25 40.62 -7.00 -10.49
CA ILE A 25 39.32 -6.97 -9.81
C ILE A 25 38.36 -6.04 -10.58
N GLN A 26 38.84 -4.88 -11.02
CA GLN A 26 38.05 -3.93 -11.80
C GLN A 26 37.62 -4.48 -13.17
N SER A 27 38.50 -5.25 -13.84
CA SER A 27 38.19 -5.91 -15.12
C SER A 27 37.21 -7.07 -14.94
N GLY A 28 37.36 -7.87 -13.88
CA GLY A 28 36.41 -8.91 -13.50
C GLY A 28 35.01 -8.36 -13.21
N VAL A 29 34.91 -7.26 -12.46
CA VAL A 29 33.62 -6.59 -12.16
C VAL A 29 32.96 -6.02 -13.41
N ASN A 30 33.74 -5.41 -14.31
CA ASN A 30 33.22 -4.90 -15.58
C ASN A 30 32.78 -6.03 -16.53
N GLN A 31 33.49 -7.16 -16.52
CA GLN A 31 33.11 -8.34 -17.30
C GLN A 31 31.85 -8.99 -16.73
N VAL A 32 31.74 -9.12 -15.41
CA VAL A 32 30.53 -9.63 -14.75
C VAL A 32 29.34 -8.71 -15.04
N ARG A 33 29.52 -7.38 -15.00
CA ARG A 33 28.47 -6.41 -15.32
C ARG A 33 28.03 -6.50 -16.79
N ARG A 34 28.97 -6.64 -17.73
CA ARG A 34 28.66 -6.86 -19.15
C ARG A 34 27.96 -8.20 -19.36
N ASN A 35 28.43 -9.27 -18.73
CA ASN A 35 27.82 -10.60 -18.82
C ASN A 35 26.41 -10.59 -18.25
N GLN A 36 26.16 -9.96 -17.09
CA GLN A 36 24.82 -9.86 -16.50
C GLN A 36 23.86 -9.04 -17.34
N ALA A 37 24.27 -7.87 -17.84
CA ALA A 37 23.44 -7.05 -18.71
C ALA A 37 23.13 -7.76 -20.04
N THR A 38 24.12 -8.44 -20.60
CA THR A 38 23.97 -9.25 -21.81
C THR A 38 23.06 -10.44 -21.53
N SER A 39 23.19 -11.14 -20.40
CA SER A 39 22.30 -12.24 -20.01
C SER A 39 20.86 -11.79 -19.77
N VAL A 40 20.63 -10.60 -19.21
CA VAL A 40 19.27 -10.07 -19.00
C VAL A 40 18.62 -9.68 -20.33
N VAL A 41 19.37 -9.04 -21.23
CA VAL A 41 18.90 -8.73 -22.59
C VAL A 41 18.67 -10.01 -23.39
N LEU A 42 19.58 -10.98 -23.31
CA LEU A 42 19.45 -12.27 -23.98
C LEU A 42 18.28 -13.08 -23.41
N LEU A 43 18.09 -13.16 -22.10
CA LEU A 43 16.94 -13.85 -21.50
C LEU A 43 15.62 -13.17 -21.86
N GLY A 44 15.61 -11.84 -21.94
CA GLY A 44 14.44 -11.07 -22.39
C GLY A 44 14.11 -11.29 -23.87
N VAL A 45 15.12 -11.36 -24.74
CA VAL A 45 14.95 -11.63 -26.19
C VAL A 45 14.60 -13.10 -26.43
N ILE A 46 15.27 -14.03 -25.75
CA ILE A 46 15.03 -15.47 -25.85
C ILE A 46 13.62 -15.81 -25.36
N GLY A 47 13.18 -15.23 -24.23
CA GLY A 47 11.81 -15.42 -23.75
C GLY A 47 10.74 -14.79 -24.65
N ALA A 48 11.09 -13.77 -25.45
CA ALA A 48 10.16 -13.09 -26.36
C ALA A 48 10.08 -13.75 -27.75
N GLU A 49 11.17 -14.33 -28.25
CA GLU A 49 11.26 -14.88 -29.62
C GLU A 49 11.25 -16.42 -29.69
N TYR A 50 11.76 -17.13 -28.68
CA TYR A 50 11.94 -18.59 -28.68
C TYR A 50 11.22 -19.27 -27.51
N GLY A 51 10.15 -18.64 -27.01
CA GLY A 51 9.43 -19.08 -25.82
C GLY A 51 8.78 -20.46 -25.94
N ASP A 52 8.63 -20.99 -27.15
CA ASP A 52 8.04 -22.31 -27.42
C ASP A 52 9.07 -23.47 -27.34
N ASP A 53 10.37 -23.17 -27.36
CA ASP A 53 11.46 -24.18 -27.42
C ASP A 53 12.09 -24.51 -26.04
N PHE A 54 11.79 -23.72 -25.01
CA PHE A 54 12.20 -24.00 -23.62
C PHE A 54 11.01 -24.55 -22.83
N GLU A 55 11.24 -25.43 -21.84
CA GLU A 55 10.19 -25.77 -20.87
C GLU A 55 9.76 -24.48 -20.15
N GLN A 56 8.67 -23.88 -20.67
CA GLN A 56 8.31 -22.48 -20.54
C GLN A 56 8.16 -22.01 -19.08
N GLY A 57 7.87 -22.94 -18.17
CA GLY A 57 7.71 -22.67 -16.74
C GLY A 57 9.00 -22.37 -15.98
N ASP A 58 10.13 -22.96 -16.36
CA ASP A 58 11.36 -22.88 -15.56
C ASP A 58 12.16 -21.61 -15.86
N VAL A 59 12.21 -21.18 -17.12
CA VAL A 59 12.89 -19.94 -17.52
C VAL A 59 12.12 -18.70 -17.02
N VAL A 60 10.79 -18.71 -17.11
CA VAL A 60 9.95 -17.60 -16.62
C VAL A 60 10.08 -17.46 -15.10
N ARG A 61 10.04 -18.58 -14.37
CA ARG A 61 10.23 -18.59 -12.92
C ARG A 61 11.62 -18.10 -12.52
N ALA A 62 12.68 -18.62 -13.14
CA ALA A 62 14.06 -18.20 -12.86
C ALA A 62 14.26 -16.70 -13.12
N THR A 63 13.75 -16.22 -14.26
CA THR A 63 13.81 -14.80 -14.63
C THR A 63 13.08 -13.93 -13.61
N ALA A 64 11.85 -14.30 -13.22
CA ALA A 64 11.08 -13.57 -12.21
C ALA A 64 11.86 -13.46 -10.89
N HIS A 65 12.47 -14.55 -10.41
CA HIS A 65 13.28 -14.54 -9.20
C HIS A 65 14.52 -13.65 -9.34
N SER A 66 15.26 -13.73 -10.44
CA SER A 66 16.42 -12.85 -10.66
C SER A 66 16.03 -11.38 -10.72
N LEU A 67 14.90 -11.05 -11.35
CA LEU A 67 14.39 -9.68 -11.36
C LEU A 67 14.06 -9.20 -9.94
N LEU A 68 13.38 -10.04 -9.15
CA LEU A 68 13.08 -9.73 -7.76
C LEU A 68 14.35 -9.54 -6.93
N GLU A 69 15.33 -10.44 -7.06
CA GLU A 69 16.61 -10.33 -6.37
C GLU A 69 17.32 -9.02 -6.70
N LEU A 70 17.37 -8.63 -7.98
CA LEU A 70 17.92 -7.34 -8.39
C LEU A 70 17.16 -6.15 -7.78
N LEU A 71 15.85 -6.27 -7.62
CA LEU A 71 15.01 -5.23 -7.00
C LEU A 71 15.27 -5.10 -5.49
N VAL A 72 15.32 -6.22 -4.75
CA VAL A 72 15.37 -6.21 -3.28
C VAL A 72 16.78 -6.34 -2.69
N ALA A 73 17.79 -6.70 -3.49
CA ALA A 73 19.15 -6.86 -3.00
C ALA A 73 19.67 -5.57 -2.34
N PRO A 74 20.41 -5.67 -1.22
CA PRO A 74 20.99 -4.50 -0.57
C PRO A 74 21.98 -3.78 -1.50
N GLU A 75 22.20 -2.50 -1.23
CA GLU A 75 23.22 -1.73 -1.94
C GLU A 75 24.61 -2.35 -1.72
N SER A 76 25.36 -2.51 -2.82
CA SER A 76 26.75 -2.96 -2.78
C SER A 76 27.55 -2.28 -3.88
N ALA A 77 28.87 -2.36 -3.80
CA ALA A 77 29.76 -1.86 -4.86
C ALA A 77 29.46 -2.50 -6.23
N LEU A 78 29.00 -3.74 -6.25
CA LEU A 78 28.64 -4.48 -7.47
C LEU A 78 27.25 -4.11 -7.99
N LEU A 79 26.31 -3.83 -7.09
CA LEU A 79 24.95 -3.45 -7.42
C LEU A 79 24.54 -2.16 -6.68
N PRO A 80 24.97 -0.99 -7.20
CA PRO A 80 24.53 0.30 -6.67
C PRO A 80 23.00 0.43 -6.72
N LEU A 81 22.44 1.16 -5.75
CA LEU A 81 21.00 1.31 -5.59
C LEU A 81 20.30 1.84 -6.86
N ASN A 82 20.91 2.83 -7.51
CA ASN A 82 20.35 3.47 -8.71
C ASN A 82 21.01 2.98 -10.02
N SER A 83 21.55 1.75 -10.02
CA SER A 83 22.20 1.19 -11.20
C SER A 83 21.23 0.98 -12.36
N ALA A 84 21.73 1.08 -13.59
CA ALA A 84 20.95 0.79 -14.80
C ALA A 84 20.40 -0.64 -14.80
N LEU A 85 21.12 -1.60 -14.20
CA LEU A 85 20.68 -2.98 -14.05
C LEU A 85 19.44 -3.09 -13.15
N ARG A 86 19.46 -2.46 -11.96
CA ARG A 86 18.28 -2.45 -11.07
C ARG A 86 17.10 -1.73 -11.74
N ARG A 87 17.36 -0.63 -12.45
CA ARG A 87 16.33 0.10 -13.19
C ARG A 87 15.69 -0.71 -14.32
N ALA A 88 16.49 -1.48 -15.07
CA ALA A 88 15.97 -2.40 -16.07
C ALA A 88 15.09 -3.49 -15.45
N SER A 89 15.50 -4.02 -14.29
CA SER A 89 14.66 -4.97 -13.55
C SER A 89 13.30 -4.36 -13.16
N ILE A 90 13.29 -3.14 -12.62
CA ILE A 90 12.07 -2.42 -12.25
C ILE A 90 11.11 -2.26 -13.44
N ASP A 91 11.62 -1.83 -14.59
CA ASP A 91 10.80 -1.61 -15.79
C ASP A 91 10.21 -2.94 -16.31
N LEU A 92 11.01 -4.01 -16.35
CA LEU A 92 10.56 -5.35 -16.75
C LEU A 92 9.51 -5.92 -15.79
N ILE A 93 9.70 -5.75 -14.47
CA ILE A 93 8.71 -6.16 -13.47
C ILE A 93 7.39 -5.42 -13.68
N GLY A 94 7.44 -4.09 -13.90
CA GLY A 94 6.25 -3.27 -14.11
C GLY A 94 5.46 -3.65 -15.37
N ARG A 95 6.15 -3.81 -16.51
CA ARG A 95 5.52 -4.11 -17.81
C ARG A 95 5.02 -5.53 -17.91
N GLY A 96 5.78 -6.49 -17.38
CA GLY A 96 5.48 -7.93 -17.47
C GLY A 96 4.80 -8.49 -16.22
N PHE A 97 4.26 -7.66 -15.33
CA PHE A 97 3.79 -8.12 -14.02
C PHE A 97 2.83 -9.31 -14.08
N THR A 98 1.94 -9.38 -15.08
CA THR A 98 1.04 -10.54 -15.25
C THR A 98 1.76 -11.87 -15.45
N LEU A 99 2.88 -11.84 -16.18
CA LEU A 99 3.72 -12.99 -16.47
C LEU A 99 4.53 -13.39 -15.23
N TRP A 100 5.06 -12.41 -14.51
CA TRP A 100 5.94 -12.65 -13.37
C TRP A 100 5.16 -13.00 -12.08
N GLN A 101 3.95 -12.45 -11.92
CA GLN A 101 3.16 -12.51 -10.68
C GLN A 101 3.06 -13.92 -10.05
N PRO A 102 2.84 -15.02 -10.80
CA PRO A 102 2.73 -16.36 -10.21
C PRO A 102 4.00 -16.84 -9.48
N HIS A 103 5.14 -16.21 -9.77
CA HIS A 103 6.46 -16.58 -9.24
C HIS A 103 7.05 -15.51 -8.30
N LEU A 104 6.31 -14.42 -8.05
CA LEU A 104 6.79 -13.28 -7.27
C LEU A 104 6.06 -13.16 -5.93
N ASP A 105 6.82 -12.78 -4.90
CA ASP A 105 6.25 -12.23 -3.68
C ASP A 105 5.84 -10.77 -3.94
N ILE A 106 4.53 -10.55 -4.11
CA ILE A 106 3.94 -9.25 -4.43
C ILE A 106 4.30 -8.21 -3.35
N SER A 107 4.30 -8.59 -2.07
CA SER A 107 4.64 -7.67 -0.98
C SER A 107 6.09 -7.18 -1.12
N LYS A 108 7.05 -8.09 -1.39
CA LYS A 108 8.45 -7.70 -1.60
C LYS A 108 8.64 -6.79 -2.81
N VAL A 109 7.94 -7.08 -3.91
CA VAL A 109 7.95 -6.22 -5.11
C VAL A 109 7.44 -4.82 -4.76
N LEU A 110 6.25 -4.73 -4.16
CA LEU A 110 5.65 -3.44 -3.85
C LEU A 110 6.50 -2.63 -2.88
N LEU A 111 7.03 -3.25 -1.83
CA LEU A 111 7.90 -2.57 -0.87
C LEU A 111 9.19 -2.06 -1.50
N GLY A 112 9.87 -2.89 -2.32
CA GLY A 112 11.08 -2.47 -3.04
C GLY A 112 10.82 -1.31 -3.99
N LEU A 113 9.70 -1.35 -4.73
CA LEU A 113 9.30 -0.26 -5.61
C LEU A 113 8.92 1.02 -4.84
N LEU A 114 8.21 0.90 -3.72
CA LEU A 114 7.81 2.03 -2.87
C LEU A 114 9.02 2.72 -2.24
N ASP A 115 10.00 1.96 -1.73
CA ASP A 115 11.23 2.50 -1.17
C ASP A 115 12.00 3.29 -2.24
N LEU A 116 12.17 2.74 -3.45
CA LEU A 116 12.83 3.43 -4.57
C LEU A 116 12.06 4.66 -5.07
N ALA A 117 10.72 4.59 -5.11
CA ALA A 117 9.86 5.70 -5.50
C ALA A 117 9.96 6.88 -4.51
N ALA A 118 10.09 6.59 -3.21
CA ALA A 118 10.22 7.59 -2.15
C ALA A 118 11.58 8.32 -2.15
N LEU A 119 12.67 7.66 -2.58
CA LEU A 119 14.01 8.27 -2.61
C LEU A 119 14.13 9.46 -3.57
N GLY A 120 13.36 9.46 -4.67
CA GLY A 120 13.35 10.57 -5.63
C GLY A 120 12.79 11.87 -5.06
N GLU A 121 11.95 11.82 -4.02
CA GLU A 121 11.36 13.04 -3.43
C GLU A 121 12.39 13.89 -2.72
N LYS A 122 13.38 13.25 -2.10
CA LYS A 122 14.50 13.92 -1.44
C LYS A 122 15.42 14.68 -2.42
N HIS A 123 15.43 14.28 -3.68
CA HIS A 123 16.30 14.84 -4.73
C HIS A 123 15.55 15.77 -5.71
N LYS A 124 14.22 15.92 -5.57
CA LYS A 124 13.42 16.87 -6.37
C LYS A 124 13.82 18.33 -6.11
N THR A 125 14.34 18.64 -4.92
CA THR A 125 14.82 19.98 -4.56
C THR A 125 16.09 20.39 -5.30
N ASP A 126 16.90 19.42 -5.74
CA ASP A 126 18.23 19.69 -6.31
C ASP A 126 18.22 19.68 -7.86
N ALA A 127 17.18 19.11 -8.46
CA ALA A 127 17.08 18.87 -9.91
C ALA A 127 16.46 20.02 -10.72
N VAL A 128 16.24 21.20 -10.10
CA VAL A 128 15.57 22.35 -10.76
C VAL A 128 16.46 23.06 -11.80
N HIS A 129 17.73 22.67 -11.95
CA HIS A 129 18.67 23.40 -12.81
C HIS A 129 19.32 22.52 -13.89
N ALA A 130 18.59 22.25 -14.99
CA ALA A 130 19.12 22.20 -16.37
C ALA A 130 18.08 21.60 -17.32
N PHE A 131 17.40 22.45 -18.10
CA PHE A 131 16.55 22.00 -19.19
C PHE A 131 17.40 21.28 -20.25
N GLY A 132 17.14 19.99 -20.50
CA GLY A 132 17.86 19.18 -21.49
C GLY A 132 19.02 18.31 -20.97
N ALA A 133 19.34 18.34 -19.67
CA ALA A 133 20.32 17.42 -19.08
C ALA A 133 19.70 16.02 -18.79
N PRO A 134 20.47 14.92 -18.88
CA PRO A 134 20.00 13.60 -18.48
C PRO A 134 19.65 13.60 -16.99
N LEU A 135 18.51 12.98 -16.65
CA LEU A 135 18.05 12.88 -15.26
C LEU A 135 19.10 12.20 -14.38
N PRO A 136 19.31 12.67 -13.13
CA PRO A 136 20.13 11.96 -12.18
C PRO A 136 19.65 10.50 -12.02
N PRO A 137 20.55 9.51 -11.91
CA PRO A 137 20.17 8.10 -11.82
C PRO A 137 19.13 7.80 -10.73
N ALA A 138 19.19 8.51 -9.59
CA ALA A 138 18.23 8.39 -8.50
C ALA A 138 16.81 8.86 -8.88
N VAL A 139 16.72 9.98 -9.61
CA VAL A 139 15.44 10.52 -10.10
C VAL A 139 14.85 9.61 -11.18
N ASP A 140 15.69 9.10 -12.07
CA ASP A 140 15.23 8.17 -13.12
C ASP A 140 14.79 6.82 -12.55
N ALA A 141 15.52 6.27 -11.58
CA ALA A 141 15.11 5.06 -10.86
C ALA A 141 13.79 5.25 -10.11
N SER A 142 13.62 6.37 -9.39
CA SER A 142 12.37 6.73 -8.73
C SER A 142 11.21 6.86 -9.72
N ARG A 143 11.41 7.55 -10.85
CA ARG A 143 10.40 7.69 -11.91
C ARG A 143 10.00 6.33 -12.48
N THR A 144 10.98 5.47 -12.75
CA THR A 144 10.76 4.11 -13.28
C THR A 144 9.98 3.27 -12.26
N ALA A 145 10.31 3.34 -10.97
CA ALA A 145 9.58 2.65 -9.91
C ALA A 145 8.13 3.13 -9.78
N ARG A 146 7.88 4.45 -9.84
CA ARG A 146 6.53 5.02 -9.86
C ARG A 146 5.73 4.55 -11.07
N HIS A 147 6.36 4.48 -12.24
CA HIS A 147 5.74 3.97 -13.45
C HIS A 147 5.36 2.50 -13.30
N ALA A 148 6.29 1.66 -12.83
CA ALA A 148 6.05 0.24 -12.56
C ALA A 148 4.90 0.03 -11.57
N LEU A 149 4.88 0.77 -10.44
CA LEU A 149 3.76 0.75 -9.49
C LEU A 149 2.42 1.10 -10.15
N SER A 150 2.42 2.08 -11.06
CA SER A 150 1.21 2.51 -11.77
C SER A 150 0.72 1.46 -12.78
N LEU A 151 1.64 0.75 -13.45
CA LEU A 151 1.32 -0.38 -14.33
C LEU A 151 0.73 -1.55 -13.54
N ILE A 152 1.37 -1.93 -12.44
CA ILE A 152 0.88 -3.00 -11.55
C ILE A 152 -0.51 -2.66 -11.02
N ALA A 153 -0.72 -1.43 -10.56
CA ALA A 153 -2.02 -0.96 -10.08
C ALA A 153 -3.12 -1.01 -11.16
N ALA A 154 -2.78 -0.74 -12.42
CA ALA A 154 -3.73 -0.76 -13.52
C ALA A 154 -4.18 -2.19 -13.89
N VAL A 155 -3.30 -3.17 -13.72
CA VAL A 155 -3.52 -4.55 -14.17
C VAL A 155 -4.00 -5.48 -13.05
N ARG A 156 -3.55 -5.25 -11.81
CA ARG A 156 -3.80 -6.11 -10.63
C ARG A 156 -4.12 -5.29 -9.37
N SER A 157 -5.02 -4.32 -9.50
CA SER A 157 -5.59 -3.48 -8.43
C SER A 157 -5.87 -4.25 -7.13
N LYS A 158 -6.66 -5.33 -7.20
CA LYS A 158 -7.06 -6.14 -6.03
C LYS A 158 -5.87 -6.76 -5.31
N ALA A 159 -4.95 -7.38 -6.05
CA ALA A 159 -3.77 -8.00 -5.48
C ALA A 159 -2.85 -6.96 -4.80
N LEU A 160 -2.71 -5.78 -5.41
CA LEU A 160 -1.96 -4.68 -4.82
C LEU A 160 -2.57 -4.20 -3.51
N ILE A 161 -3.89 -3.93 -3.50
CA ILE A 161 -4.61 -3.50 -2.29
C ILE A 161 -4.47 -4.53 -1.17
N THR A 162 -4.69 -5.81 -1.48
CA THR A 162 -4.55 -6.90 -0.50
C THR A 162 -3.13 -6.98 0.04
N ALA A 163 -2.10 -6.90 -0.82
CA ALA A 163 -0.71 -6.97 -0.38
C ALA A 163 -0.30 -5.79 0.52
N LEU A 164 -0.76 -4.56 0.23
CA LEU A 164 -0.54 -3.41 1.09
C LEU A 164 -1.26 -3.54 2.44
N SER A 165 -2.52 -3.99 2.44
CA SER A 165 -3.29 -4.22 3.67
C SER A 165 -2.68 -5.33 4.53
N MET A 166 -2.17 -6.41 3.92
CA MET A 166 -1.42 -7.45 4.62
C MET A 166 -0.15 -6.90 5.29
N GLU A 167 0.53 -5.93 4.68
CA GLU A 167 1.69 -5.28 5.30
C GLU A 167 1.30 -4.46 6.53
N VAL A 168 0.18 -3.72 6.45
CA VAL A 168 -0.38 -3.00 7.60
C VAL A 168 -0.70 -3.98 8.73
N ALA A 169 -1.37 -5.09 8.41
CA ALA A 169 -1.71 -6.11 9.39
C ALA A 169 -0.46 -6.73 10.03
N ARG A 170 0.56 -7.06 9.23
CA ARG A 170 1.85 -7.61 9.71
C ARG A 170 2.55 -6.65 10.66
N TYR A 171 2.60 -5.36 10.31
CA TYR A 171 3.18 -4.33 11.17
C TYR A 171 2.42 -4.19 12.48
N ASN A 172 1.09 -4.13 12.42
CA ASN A 172 0.24 -4.01 13.60
C ASN A 172 0.33 -5.24 14.51
N SER A 173 0.40 -6.45 13.95
CA SER A 173 0.57 -7.68 14.74
C SER A 173 1.94 -7.75 15.42
N ALA A 174 3.00 -7.32 14.72
CA ALA A 174 4.35 -7.29 15.28
C ALA A 174 4.46 -6.26 16.42
N ALA A 175 3.80 -5.10 16.27
CA ALA A 175 3.73 -4.09 17.32
C ALA A 175 2.97 -4.58 18.58
N GLN A 176 2.07 -5.55 18.46
CA GLN A 176 1.31 -6.11 19.58
C GLN A 176 2.02 -7.25 20.34
N HIS A 177 2.83 -8.08 19.67
CA HIS A 177 3.32 -9.34 20.26
C HIS A 177 4.64 -9.23 21.06
N GLN A 178 5.57 -8.32 20.76
CA GLN A 178 6.82 -8.14 21.54
C GLN A 178 7.69 -6.99 21.00
N THR A 179 8.33 -6.22 21.90
CA THR A 179 9.69 -5.64 21.80
C THR A 179 10.20 -5.13 20.44
N ILE A 180 9.41 -4.40 19.66
CA ILE A 180 10.03 -3.52 18.65
C ILE A 180 10.65 -2.38 19.43
N GLN A 181 11.98 -2.42 19.61
CA GLN A 181 12.77 -1.23 19.93
C GLN A 181 12.18 -0.08 19.12
N HIS A 182 11.86 1.03 19.78
CA HIS A 182 11.04 2.17 19.33
C HIS A 182 11.40 2.86 17.98
N ASN A 183 12.23 2.26 17.11
CA ASN A 183 12.79 2.86 15.91
C ASN A 183 12.41 2.19 14.56
N VAL A 184 11.66 1.09 14.51
CA VAL A 184 11.28 0.51 13.20
C VAL A 184 10.01 1.16 12.67
N VAL A 185 10.18 2.21 11.87
CA VAL A 185 9.09 2.87 11.13
C VAL A 185 8.57 1.91 10.05
N SER A 186 7.24 1.75 9.97
CA SER A 186 6.60 0.94 8.93
C SER A 186 7.09 1.35 7.52
N PRO A 187 7.43 0.39 6.64
CA PRO A 187 7.82 0.67 5.26
C PRO A 187 6.80 1.53 4.50
N LEU A 188 5.50 1.31 4.76
CA LEU A 188 4.43 2.09 4.15
C LEU A 188 4.35 3.53 4.67
N ILE A 189 4.75 3.77 5.93
CA ILE A 189 4.81 5.13 6.49
C ILE A 189 5.98 5.89 5.86
N ARG A 190 7.13 5.24 5.65
CA ARG A 190 8.30 5.84 4.96
C ARG A 190 7.96 6.30 3.55
N SER A 191 7.08 5.56 2.86
CA SER A 191 6.65 5.81 1.48
C SER A 191 5.21 6.34 1.38
N ARG A 192 4.67 6.95 2.45
CA ARG A 192 3.24 7.31 2.56
C ARG A 192 2.71 8.14 1.41
N ALA A 193 3.50 9.08 0.87
CA ALA A 193 3.10 9.92 -0.26
C ALA A 193 2.82 9.08 -1.51
N GLU A 194 3.66 8.09 -1.80
CA GLU A 194 3.49 7.20 -2.94
C GLU A 194 2.38 6.18 -2.73
N VAL A 195 2.20 5.68 -1.49
CA VAL A 195 1.07 4.81 -1.15
C VAL A 195 -0.25 5.55 -1.39
N LEU A 196 -0.40 6.77 -0.84
CA LEU A 196 -1.61 7.58 -1.01
C LEU A 196 -1.87 7.92 -2.49
N ARG A 197 -0.82 8.27 -3.26
CA ARG A 197 -0.92 8.51 -4.70
C ARG A 197 -1.46 7.29 -5.47
N ILE A 198 -1.01 6.08 -5.12
CA ILE A 198 -1.50 4.85 -5.77
C ILE A 198 -2.95 4.57 -5.41
N ILE A 199 -3.33 4.74 -4.14
CA ILE A 199 -4.73 4.58 -3.70
C ILE A 199 -5.64 5.60 -4.39
N GLU A 200 -5.16 6.83 -4.59
CA GLU A 200 -5.87 7.86 -5.35
C GLU A 200 -6.06 7.44 -6.81
N GLN A 201 -4.98 7.02 -7.49
CA GLN A 201 -5.05 6.49 -8.85
C GLN A 201 -6.03 5.32 -8.98
N LEU A 202 -6.03 4.39 -8.02
CA LEU A 202 -6.95 3.25 -8.00
C LEU A 202 -8.40 3.70 -7.80
N THR A 203 -8.62 4.69 -6.94
CA THR A 203 -9.95 5.26 -6.70
C THR A 203 -10.52 5.92 -7.96
N GLU A 204 -9.66 6.52 -8.78
CA GLU A 204 -10.06 7.15 -10.04
C GLU A 204 -10.27 6.16 -11.17
N LYS A 205 -9.35 5.21 -11.35
CA LYS A 205 -9.33 4.32 -12.52
C LYS A 205 -10.02 2.98 -12.29
N GLN A 206 -10.10 2.51 -11.05
CA GLN A 206 -10.57 1.18 -10.66
C GLN A 206 -11.58 1.24 -9.50
N TYR A 207 -12.59 2.12 -9.63
CA TYR A 207 -13.59 2.39 -8.57
C TYR A 207 -14.23 1.12 -7.98
N ASN A 208 -14.66 0.18 -8.83
CA ASN A 208 -15.36 -1.03 -8.39
C ASN A 208 -14.47 -1.93 -7.52
N ASP A 209 -13.18 -2.03 -7.85
CA ASP A 209 -12.23 -2.84 -7.08
C ASP A 209 -11.93 -2.21 -5.71
N VAL A 210 -11.84 -0.88 -5.67
CA VAL A 210 -11.68 -0.11 -4.44
C VAL A 210 -12.94 -0.23 -3.57
N ALA A 211 -14.13 -0.15 -4.15
CA ALA A 211 -15.40 -0.35 -3.43
C ALA A 211 -15.50 -1.78 -2.85
N ASP A 212 -15.10 -2.79 -3.63
CA ASP A 212 -15.07 -4.18 -3.20
C ASP A 212 -14.11 -4.41 -2.01
N LEU A 213 -12.99 -3.68 -1.98
CA LEU A 213 -11.92 -3.80 -0.99
C LEU A 213 -11.81 -2.57 -0.09
N ILE A 214 -12.93 -1.92 0.20
CA ILE A 214 -12.93 -0.62 0.90
C ILE A 214 -12.40 -0.72 2.34
N ILE A 215 -12.57 -1.87 2.99
CA ILE A 215 -12.02 -2.14 4.33
C ILE A 215 -10.48 -2.21 4.26
N PRO A 216 -9.86 -3.08 3.43
CA PRO A 216 -8.41 -3.07 3.19
C PRO A 216 -7.86 -1.68 2.81
N VAL A 217 -8.56 -0.94 1.96
CA VAL A 217 -8.19 0.44 1.59
C VAL A 217 -8.25 1.36 2.82
N GLY A 218 -9.27 1.20 3.66
CA GLY A 218 -9.42 1.91 4.93
C GLY A 218 -8.27 1.66 5.89
N ASP A 219 -7.83 0.40 6.03
CA ASP A 219 -6.66 0.04 6.84
C ASP A 219 -5.40 0.76 6.36
N ILE A 220 -5.16 0.75 5.03
CA ILE A 220 -4.01 1.43 4.40
C ILE A 220 -4.10 2.95 4.63
N LEU A 221 -5.26 3.55 4.40
CA LEU A 221 -5.47 4.98 4.58
C LEU A 221 -5.24 5.39 6.04
N VAL A 222 -5.86 4.72 7.01
CA VAL A 222 -5.68 5.04 8.44
C VAL A 222 -4.22 4.88 8.87
N HIS A 223 -3.50 3.90 8.31
CA HIS A 223 -2.09 3.67 8.60
C HIS A 223 -1.16 4.73 8.00
N CYS A 224 -1.46 5.23 6.79
CA CYS A 224 -0.62 6.19 6.08
C CYS A 224 -1.00 7.67 6.32
N LEU A 225 -2.23 7.95 6.75
CA LEU A 225 -2.71 9.30 7.01
C LEU A 225 -2.08 9.89 8.28
N ASP A 226 -1.81 11.18 8.22
CA ASP A 226 -1.28 11.90 9.37
C ASP A 226 -2.41 12.20 10.38
N THR A 227 -2.38 11.49 11.51
CA THR A 227 -3.37 11.64 12.58
C THR A 227 -3.35 13.03 13.22
N GLN A 228 -2.25 13.79 13.11
CA GLN A 228 -2.19 15.17 13.58
C GLN A 228 -2.96 16.09 12.64
N LEU A 229 -2.81 15.91 11.32
CA LEU A 229 -3.54 16.70 10.32
C LEU A 229 -5.05 16.42 10.38
N LEU A 230 -5.46 15.18 10.68
CA LEU A 230 -6.88 14.83 10.88
C LEU A 230 -7.53 15.54 12.08
N LYS A 231 -6.76 16.18 12.98
CA LYS A 231 -7.31 17.03 14.05
C LYS A 231 -7.78 18.38 13.53
N GLN A 232 -7.20 18.86 12.44
CA GLN A 232 -7.41 20.20 11.90
C GLN A 232 -8.26 20.14 10.61
N HIS A 233 -8.12 19.07 9.84
CA HIS A 233 -8.75 18.89 8.54
C HIS A 233 -9.70 17.70 8.51
N SER A 234 -10.72 17.78 7.66
CA SER A 234 -11.59 16.63 7.39
C SER A 234 -10.86 15.56 6.59
N LEU A 235 -11.31 14.30 6.69
CA LEU A 235 -10.78 13.20 5.88
C LEU A 235 -10.89 13.48 4.36
N VAL A 236 -11.94 14.19 3.96
CA VAL A 236 -12.17 14.58 2.56
C VAL A 236 -11.21 15.68 2.11
N GLU A 237 -10.77 16.57 2.98
CA GLU A 237 -9.72 17.55 2.64
C GLU A 237 -8.35 16.90 2.47
N LEU A 238 -8.01 15.92 3.33
CA LEU A 238 -6.72 15.25 3.29
C LEU A 238 -6.62 14.18 2.20
N PHE A 239 -7.75 13.53 1.87
CA PHE A 239 -7.84 12.53 0.82
C PHE A 239 -9.17 12.64 0.07
N PRO A 240 -9.32 13.64 -0.83
CA PRO A 240 -10.56 13.91 -1.58
C PRO A 240 -11.18 12.72 -2.32
N PRO A 241 -10.40 11.77 -2.90
CA PRO A 241 -10.99 10.64 -3.62
C PRO A 241 -11.97 9.80 -2.79
N ILE A 242 -11.83 9.81 -1.46
CA ILE A 242 -12.68 9.05 -0.54
C ILE A 242 -14.15 9.50 -0.54
N ALA A 243 -14.42 10.76 -0.92
CA ALA A 243 -15.77 11.32 -0.95
C ALA A 243 -16.71 10.61 -1.93
N LYS A 244 -16.15 9.79 -2.84
CA LYS A 244 -16.91 8.98 -3.81
C LYS A 244 -17.57 7.74 -3.19
N PHE A 245 -17.28 7.42 -1.92
CA PHE A 245 -17.76 6.20 -1.24
C PHE A 245 -18.63 6.55 -0.03
N TYR A 246 -19.96 6.42 -0.17
CA TYR A 246 -20.89 6.65 0.95
C TYR A 246 -20.83 5.58 2.05
N MET A 247 -20.19 4.44 1.76
CA MET A 247 -19.86 3.42 2.75
C MET A 247 -18.67 3.81 3.64
N ILE A 248 -18.21 5.06 3.59
CA ILE A 248 -17.19 5.63 4.48
C ILE A 248 -17.76 6.83 5.24
N ALA A 249 -17.52 6.91 6.55
CA ALA A 249 -17.87 8.07 7.36
C ALA A 249 -16.74 8.46 8.32
N TYR A 250 -16.46 9.76 8.41
CA TYR A 250 -15.57 10.35 9.41
C TYR A 250 -16.37 11.12 10.46
N CYS A 251 -16.07 10.91 11.73
CA CYS A 251 -16.59 11.68 12.85
C CYS A 251 -15.46 12.50 13.49
N PRO A 252 -15.38 13.82 13.25
CA PRO A 252 -14.32 14.67 13.81
C PRO A 252 -14.35 14.73 15.34
N THR A 253 -15.55 14.79 15.93
CA THR A 253 -15.76 14.93 17.38
C THR A 253 -15.26 13.71 18.16
N SER A 254 -15.61 12.50 17.70
CA SER A 254 -15.14 11.26 18.32
C SER A 254 -13.78 10.78 17.79
N ARG A 255 -13.26 11.39 16.72
CA ARG A 255 -12.06 10.97 15.97
C ARG A 255 -12.14 9.51 15.54
N ARG A 256 -13.22 9.17 14.83
CA ARG A 256 -13.47 7.82 14.31
C ARG A 256 -13.73 7.82 12.82
N ILE A 257 -13.26 6.78 12.13
CA ILE A 257 -13.59 6.52 10.74
C ILE A 257 -14.27 5.15 10.66
N ALA A 258 -15.37 5.06 9.93
CA ALA A 258 -16.07 3.80 9.67
C ALA A 258 -15.97 3.46 8.18
N PHE A 259 -15.69 2.19 7.87
CA PHE A 259 -15.68 1.62 6.53
C PHE A 259 -16.65 0.44 6.49
N GLY A 260 -17.67 0.53 5.65
CA GLY A 260 -18.65 -0.53 5.42
C GLY A 260 -18.24 -1.40 4.24
N GLY A 261 -18.07 -2.70 4.46
CA GLY A 261 -17.58 -3.65 3.46
C GLY A 261 -18.67 -4.32 2.60
N LYS A 262 -18.19 -5.00 1.56
CA LYS A 262 -19.02 -5.82 0.64
C LYS A 262 -19.74 -6.99 1.33
N ASN A 263 -19.20 -7.49 2.43
CA ASN A 263 -19.76 -8.61 3.20
C ASN A 263 -20.73 -8.16 4.32
N GLY A 264 -21.12 -6.88 4.36
CA GLY A 264 -22.02 -6.36 5.40
C GLY A 264 -21.35 -6.11 6.76
N ALA A 265 -20.03 -6.33 6.85
CA ALA A 265 -19.25 -5.92 8.01
C ALA A 265 -18.96 -4.41 7.96
N ILE A 266 -18.76 -3.82 9.14
CA ILE A 266 -18.26 -2.46 9.29
C ILE A 266 -17.03 -2.50 10.17
N VAL A 267 -15.95 -1.86 9.72
CA VAL A 267 -14.76 -1.62 10.54
C VAL A 267 -14.76 -0.17 10.99
N VAL A 268 -14.71 0.04 12.30
CA VAL A 268 -14.62 1.36 12.93
C VAL A 268 -13.21 1.53 13.51
N HIS A 269 -12.45 2.48 12.98
CA HIS A 269 -11.14 2.88 13.50
C HIS A 269 -11.29 4.03 14.47
N GLU A 270 -10.77 3.87 15.68
CA GLU A 270 -10.60 4.92 16.66
C GLU A 270 -9.19 5.50 16.56
N LEU A 271 -9.08 6.71 16.00
CA LEU A 271 -7.79 7.34 15.70
C LEU A 271 -7.02 7.78 16.96
N LYS A 272 -7.71 7.86 18.11
CA LYS A 272 -7.07 8.20 19.40
C LYS A 272 -6.24 7.04 19.95
N THR A 273 -6.77 5.83 19.83
CA THR A 273 -6.21 4.62 20.42
C THR A 273 -5.51 3.76 19.38
N MET A 274 -5.62 4.10 18.09
CA MET A 274 -5.17 3.31 16.95
C MET A 274 -5.71 1.88 16.98
N LYS A 275 -6.96 1.73 17.44
CA LYS A 275 -7.67 0.46 17.49
C LYS A 275 -8.79 0.42 16.48
N SER A 276 -9.05 -0.76 15.94
CA SER A 276 -10.19 -1.02 15.06
C SER A 276 -11.17 -1.98 15.73
N GLN A 277 -12.44 -1.87 15.35
CA GLN A 277 -13.52 -2.75 15.79
C GLN A 277 -14.31 -3.19 14.58
N THR A 278 -14.55 -4.48 14.48
CA THR A 278 -15.39 -5.03 13.41
C THR A 278 -16.74 -5.42 13.97
N VAL A 279 -17.81 -4.97 13.32
CA VAL A 279 -19.17 -5.40 13.63
C VAL A 279 -19.85 -5.94 12.38
N GLN A 280 -20.59 -7.04 12.52
CA GLN A 280 -21.45 -7.53 11.46
C GLN A 280 -22.76 -6.75 11.51
N ALA A 281 -22.94 -5.80 10.58
CA ALA A 281 -24.13 -4.95 10.57
C ALA A 281 -25.25 -5.52 9.70
N HIS A 282 -24.89 -6.09 8.56
CA HIS A 282 -25.80 -6.58 7.53
C HIS A 282 -25.28 -7.89 6.94
N ASN A 283 -26.10 -8.61 6.18
CA ASN A 283 -25.68 -9.82 5.46
C ASN A 283 -25.26 -9.51 4.02
N ASN A 284 -25.58 -8.31 3.55
CA ASN A 284 -25.28 -7.81 2.22
C ASN A 284 -24.38 -6.56 2.25
N PRO A 285 -23.81 -6.13 1.10
CA PRO A 285 -22.92 -4.97 1.03
C PRO A 285 -23.47 -3.73 1.73
N ILE A 286 -22.62 -3.08 2.52
CA ILE A 286 -22.93 -1.78 3.10
C ILE A 286 -22.88 -0.74 1.99
N THR A 287 -24.00 -0.04 1.80
CA THR A 287 -24.14 0.97 0.74
C THR A 287 -23.88 2.38 1.25
N ALA A 288 -24.24 2.65 2.51
CA ALA A 288 -24.01 3.93 3.14
C ALA A 288 -23.81 3.79 4.66
N VAL A 289 -22.92 4.62 5.21
CA VAL A 289 -22.72 4.79 6.65
C VAL A 289 -22.68 6.28 7.00
N ALA A 290 -23.11 6.63 8.21
CA ALA A 290 -23.00 8.00 8.71
C ALA A 290 -22.96 8.04 10.24
N PHE A 291 -22.04 8.83 10.79
CA PHE A 291 -22.03 9.16 12.22
C PHE A 291 -22.99 10.29 12.52
N SER A 292 -23.65 10.24 13.68
CA SER A 292 -24.35 11.40 14.24
C SER A 292 -23.36 12.51 14.57
N GLN A 293 -23.81 13.77 14.54
CA GLN A 293 -22.94 14.93 14.78
C GLN A 293 -22.26 14.88 16.17
N ASP A 294 -22.96 14.35 17.17
CA ASP A 294 -22.45 14.14 18.53
C ASP A 294 -21.54 12.90 18.68
N GLY A 295 -21.37 12.12 17.60
CA GLY A 295 -20.52 10.94 17.54
C GLY A 295 -21.01 9.73 18.34
N LYS A 296 -22.23 9.78 18.90
CA LYS A 296 -22.78 8.70 19.73
C LYS A 296 -23.31 7.53 18.91
N PHE A 297 -23.86 7.81 17.74
CA PHE A 297 -24.48 6.81 16.88
C PHE A 297 -23.78 6.69 15.53
N LEU A 298 -23.74 5.47 15.02
CA LEU A 298 -23.39 5.14 13.64
C LEU A 298 -24.60 4.48 12.99
N ALA A 299 -25.08 5.06 11.90
CA ALA A 299 -26.08 4.43 11.05
C ALA A 299 -25.39 3.70 9.90
N ALA A 300 -25.94 2.54 9.52
CA ALA A 300 -25.48 1.77 8.38
C ALA A 300 -26.65 1.21 7.59
N TYR A 301 -26.60 1.35 6.27
CA TYR A 301 -27.65 0.96 5.33
C TYR A 301 -27.13 -0.06 4.33
N ALA A 302 -27.89 -1.14 4.13
CA ALA A 302 -27.68 -2.11 3.07
C ALA A 302 -28.96 -2.21 2.23
N SER A 303 -28.86 -1.81 0.95
CA SER A 303 -30.03 -1.73 0.08
C SER A 303 -30.67 -3.09 -0.20
N LYS A 304 -29.84 -4.13 -0.37
CA LYS A 304 -30.30 -5.52 -0.57
C LYS A 304 -30.97 -6.14 0.65
N ASP A 305 -30.59 -5.71 1.86
CA ASP A 305 -31.23 -6.16 3.11
C ASP A 305 -32.48 -5.35 3.45
N ALA A 306 -32.74 -4.25 2.73
CA ALA A 306 -33.85 -3.34 2.98
C ALA A 306 -33.87 -2.80 4.43
N LYS A 307 -32.68 -2.52 4.99
CA LYS A 307 -32.56 -2.21 6.43
C LYS A 307 -31.54 -1.11 6.71
N ILE A 308 -31.84 -0.31 7.72
CA ILE A 308 -30.89 0.56 8.41
C ILE A 308 -30.68 0.02 9.83
N THR A 309 -29.42 -0.16 10.21
CA THR A 309 -29.01 -0.51 11.57
C THR A 309 -28.37 0.69 12.24
N PHE A 310 -28.69 0.90 13.51
CA PHE A 310 -28.12 1.95 14.33
C PHE A 310 -27.27 1.33 15.43
N TRP A 311 -26.04 1.81 15.54
CA TRP A 311 -25.04 1.31 16.46
C TRP A 311 -24.62 2.43 17.40
N GLN A 312 -24.49 2.11 18.68
CA GLN A 312 -23.98 3.03 19.68
C GLN A 312 -22.68 2.51 20.24
N THR A 313 -21.75 3.42 20.46
CA THR A 313 -20.52 3.09 21.16
C THR A 313 -20.73 3.14 22.67
N GLN A 314 -20.61 2.00 23.33
CA GLN A 314 -20.62 1.93 24.77
C GLN A 314 -19.18 1.96 25.28
N GLN A 315 -18.85 2.98 26.07
CA GLN A 315 -17.62 2.97 26.84
C GLN A 315 -17.80 1.97 27.98
N SER A 316 -16.81 1.11 28.20
CA SER A 316 -16.81 0.24 29.36
C SER A 316 -16.93 1.10 30.62
N PHE A 317 -17.90 0.76 31.48
CA PHE A 317 -18.07 1.41 32.77
C PHE A 317 -16.72 1.36 33.52
N LEU A 318 -16.20 2.53 33.93
CA LEU A 318 -14.88 2.76 34.54
C LEU A 318 -13.63 2.81 33.62
N GLY A 319 -13.77 2.82 32.30
CA GLY A 319 -12.63 3.06 31.38
C GLY A 319 -11.56 1.96 31.33
N MET A 320 -11.78 0.84 32.02
CA MET A 320 -10.86 -0.31 32.07
C MET A 320 -11.10 -1.34 30.95
N GLY A 321 -12.15 -1.20 30.15
CA GLY A 321 -12.48 -2.13 29.06
C GLY A 321 -12.41 -1.46 27.68
N GLN A 322 -12.25 -2.27 26.63
CA GLN A 322 -12.37 -1.77 25.25
C GLN A 322 -13.77 -1.18 25.07
N SER A 323 -13.83 -0.01 24.42
CA SER A 323 -15.06 0.51 23.82
C SER A 323 -15.74 -0.61 23.00
N GLN A 324 -17.05 -0.67 22.88
CA GLN A 324 -17.70 -1.68 22.02
C GLN A 324 -18.85 -1.03 21.25
N MET A 325 -19.00 -1.42 19.98
CA MET A 325 -20.13 -1.01 19.15
C MET A 325 -21.29 -1.99 19.38
N ARG A 326 -22.44 -1.49 19.84
CA ARG A 326 -23.63 -2.30 20.11
C ARG A 326 -24.79 -1.87 19.22
N LEU A 327 -25.47 -2.85 18.63
CA LEU A 327 -26.72 -2.62 17.89
C LEU A 327 -27.80 -2.11 18.83
N VAL A 328 -28.34 -0.93 18.54
CA VAL A 328 -29.43 -0.29 19.29
C VAL A 328 -30.77 -0.56 18.64
N LYS A 329 -30.83 -0.42 17.31
CA LYS A 329 -32.09 -0.49 16.57
C LYS A 329 -31.86 -0.95 15.14
N THR A 330 -32.80 -1.70 14.60
CA THR A 330 -32.87 -2.01 13.17
C THR A 330 -34.22 -1.56 12.66
N LEU A 331 -34.23 -0.80 11.57
CA LEU A 331 -35.43 -0.29 10.93
C LEU A 331 -35.49 -0.78 9.48
N ALA A 332 -36.69 -1.13 9.02
CA ALA A 332 -36.93 -1.42 7.61
C ALA A 332 -36.75 -0.14 6.79
N ALA A 333 -36.05 -0.24 5.67
CA ALA A 333 -35.79 0.84 4.74
C ALA A 333 -36.12 0.37 3.32
N PRO A 334 -36.37 1.28 2.38
CA PRO A 334 -36.66 0.88 1.00
C PRO A 334 -35.55 0.02 0.41
N THR A 335 -35.93 -1.02 -0.33
CA THR A 335 -35.03 -1.71 -1.25
C THR A 335 -34.72 -0.81 -2.43
N GLU A 336 -33.57 -1.05 -3.04
CA GLU A 336 -33.19 -0.35 -4.27
C GLU A 336 -33.91 -0.94 -5.50
N PHE A 337 -34.21 -0.06 -6.47
CA PHE A 337 -34.57 -0.39 -7.85
C PHE A 337 -33.39 -0.05 -8.77
N ALA A 338 -33.17 -0.86 -9.82
CA ALA A 338 -32.16 -0.56 -10.83
C ALA A 338 -32.48 0.78 -11.53
N VAL A 339 -31.59 1.76 -11.40
CA VAL A 339 -31.60 2.94 -12.26
C VAL A 339 -30.98 2.53 -13.59
N LEU A 340 -31.81 2.09 -14.54
CA LEU A 340 -31.39 1.92 -15.93
C LEU A 340 -31.11 3.32 -16.49
N SER A 341 -29.83 3.70 -16.59
CA SER A 341 -29.47 4.88 -17.37
C SER A 341 -29.85 4.61 -18.85
N PRO A 342 -30.32 5.62 -19.62
CA PRO A 342 -30.72 5.44 -21.02
C PRO A 342 -29.62 4.93 -21.98
N GLY A 343 -28.42 4.62 -21.48
CA GLY A 343 -27.30 4.06 -22.24
C GLY A 343 -26.71 2.77 -21.67
N GLY A 344 -27.41 2.05 -20.77
CA GLY A 344 -26.96 0.76 -20.25
C GLY A 344 -25.75 0.79 -19.31
N THR A 345 -25.25 1.98 -18.96
CA THR A 345 -24.20 2.14 -17.95
C THR A 345 -24.80 2.03 -16.55
N TYR A 346 -24.26 1.12 -15.74
CA TYR A 346 -24.49 1.10 -14.31
C TYR A 346 -23.97 2.41 -13.71
N GLN A 347 -24.87 3.36 -13.42
CA GLN A 347 -24.51 4.41 -12.47
C GLN A 347 -24.36 3.73 -11.11
N PRO A 348 -23.22 3.88 -10.41
CA PRO A 348 -23.07 3.29 -9.09
C PRO A 348 -24.16 3.88 -8.19
N PHE A 349 -24.88 3.01 -7.51
CA PHE A 349 -25.87 3.37 -6.51
C PHE A 349 -25.26 4.31 -5.47
N ARG A 350 -25.93 5.43 -5.22
CA ARG A 350 -25.47 6.50 -4.31
C ARG A 350 -26.52 6.82 -3.27
N ALA A 351 -26.95 5.83 -2.50
CA ALA A 351 -27.65 6.14 -1.27
C ALA A 351 -26.73 6.91 -0.34
N ARG A 352 -27.24 8.00 0.25
CA ARG A 352 -26.53 8.78 1.26
C ARG A 352 -27.34 8.84 2.54
N LEU A 353 -26.67 8.67 3.66
CA LEU A 353 -27.21 8.87 4.98
C LEU A 353 -26.83 10.27 5.48
N VAL A 354 -27.81 11.04 5.95
CA VAL A 354 -27.61 12.39 6.48
C VAL A 354 -28.34 12.50 7.81
N TRP A 355 -27.61 12.75 8.88
CA TRP A 355 -28.20 13.05 10.18
C TRP A 355 -28.70 14.49 10.19
N ILE A 356 -29.98 14.68 10.50
CA ILE A 356 -30.59 16.01 10.64
C ILE A 356 -30.39 16.55 12.06
N ASN A 357 -30.39 15.65 13.05
CA ASN A 357 -30.03 15.92 14.43
C ASN A 357 -29.55 14.62 15.10
N ALA A 358 -29.29 14.62 16.40
CA ALA A 358 -28.77 13.45 17.12
C ALA A 358 -29.69 12.21 17.11
N LYS A 359 -30.98 12.36 16.74
CA LYS A 359 -31.98 11.27 16.75
C LYS A 359 -32.71 11.04 15.42
N SER A 360 -32.50 11.91 14.43
CA SER A 360 -33.22 11.89 13.16
C SER A 360 -32.24 11.74 12.01
N LEU A 361 -32.46 10.72 11.19
CA LEU A 361 -31.64 10.35 10.06
C LEU A 361 -32.48 10.35 8.78
N THR A 362 -31.97 10.94 7.71
CA THR A 362 -32.55 10.87 6.37
C THR A 362 -31.70 9.96 5.48
N LEU A 363 -32.33 8.96 4.88
CA LEU A 363 -31.80 8.22 3.73
C LEU A 363 -32.23 8.93 2.46
N MET A 364 -31.26 9.43 1.71
CA MET A 364 -31.46 10.00 0.38
C MET A 364 -31.13 8.93 -0.65
N LEU A 365 -32.12 8.58 -1.48
CA LEU A 365 -31.96 7.61 -2.57
C LEU A 365 -31.55 8.33 -3.87
N PRO A 366 -30.94 7.62 -4.84
CA PRO A 366 -30.47 8.24 -6.10
C PRO A 366 -31.59 8.87 -6.94
N ASN A 367 -32.82 8.40 -6.80
CA ASN A 367 -34.00 8.97 -7.46
C ASN A 367 -34.54 10.24 -6.78
N GLY A 368 -33.80 10.81 -5.82
CA GLY A 368 -34.20 11.99 -5.06
C GLY A 368 -35.22 11.74 -3.95
N ARG A 369 -35.69 10.50 -3.75
CA ARG A 369 -36.61 10.18 -2.64
C ARG A 369 -35.88 10.20 -1.31
N GLU A 370 -36.50 10.84 -0.33
CA GLU A 370 -36.02 10.92 1.03
C GLU A 370 -36.87 10.07 1.96
N ASN A 371 -36.22 9.29 2.82
CA ASN A 371 -36.89 8.49 3.86
C ASN A 371 -36.30 8.87 5.21
N ARG A 372 -37.16 9.27 6.16
CA ARG A 372 -36.74 9.72 7.48
C ARG A 372 -36.90 8.62 8.51
N PHE A 373 -35.92 8.50 9.39
CA PHE A 373 -35.83 7.49 10.44
C PHE A 373 -35.56 8.18 11.77
N GLN A 374 -36.19 7.68 12.83
CA GLN A 374 -35.98 8.15 14.19
C GLN A 374 -35.46 7.02 15.07
N ILE A 375 -34.39 7.30 15.82
CA ILE A 375 -33.81 6.35 16.79
C ILE A 375 -34.43 6.50 18.16
#